data_AF-A0A353QU10-F1
#
_entry.id   AF-A0A353QU10-F1
#
_cell.length_a   1.000
_cell.length_b   1.000
_cell.length_c   1.000
_cell.angle_alpha   90.00
_cell.angle_beta   90.00
_cell.angle_gamma   90.00
#
_symmetry.space_group_name_H-M   'P 1'
#
loop_
_entity.id
_entity.type
_entity.pdbx_description
1 polymer ?
#
loop_
_entity_poly.entity_id
_entity_poly.type
_entity_poly.pdbx_seq_one_letter_code
_entity_poly.pdbx_strand_id
1 'polypeptide(L)'
;MNKSWEIFIKKAKEFNIDLTDKQVEQFKEYWHFLYEYNKHTNLVSSAELDIVLSKHFADSLSIGLLENDLNLSTSKTVLDIGIGGGFPGVPIIIAYPELKLCAVDSVGKKTEFLSQLSQKIEITDRIEIINSRVEELIKQPDKRESFDIAVSRAVSKLNVLLEYTLPFIKVGGFFVAYKAKTFQEEINEAKNALAILGGEVIKTANYTLSSEERKLILIKKTKSTPAKYPRKTGIPAKNPL
;
A
#
# COMPACT_ATOMS: atom_id res chain seq x y z
N MET A 1 17.90 -20.66 -10.83
CA MET A 1 16.79 -19.68 -10.93
C MET A 1 17.31 -18.51 -11.77
N ASN A 2 16.47 -17.70 -12.43
CA ASN A 2 16.99 -16.51 -13.13
C ASN A 2 17.59 -15.53 -12.09
N LYS A 3 18.78 -14.98 -12.38
CA LYS A 3 19.57 -14.10 -11.48
C LYS A 3 18.75 -12.96 -10.88
N SER A 4 17.78 -12.40 -11.62
CA SER A 4 16.95 -11.30 -11.14
C SER A 4 16.06 -11.70 -9.95
N TRP A 5 15.55 -12.94 -9.94
CA TRP A 5 14.77 -13.48 -8.83
C TRP A 5 15.62 -13.72 -7.58
N GLU A 6 16.87 -14.17 -7.75
CA GLU A 6 17.81 -14.33 -6.64
C GLU A 6 18.12 -12.99 -5.97
N ILE A 7 18.30 -11.93 -6.76
CA ILE A 7 18.48 -10.56 -6.26
C ILE A 7 17.24 -10.09 -5.51
N PHE A 8 16.04 -10.33 -6.05
CA PHE A 8 14.78 -9.97 -5.39
C PHE A 8 14.61 -10.69 -4.04
N ILE A 9 14.85 -11.99 -3.98
CA ILE A 9 14.73 -12.76 -2.72
C ILE A 9 15.75 -12.29 -1.70
N LYS A 10 17.00 -12.04 -2.11
CA LYS A 10 18.00 -11.44 -1.22
C LYS A 10 17.52 -10.08 -0.69
N LYS A 11 16.91 -9.27 -1.55
CA LYS A 11 16.36 -7.96 -1.15
C LYS A 11 15.19 -8.07 -0.18
N ALA A 12 14.32 -9.06 -0.33
CA ALA A 12 13.26 -9.34 0.65
C ALA A 12 13.85 -9.69 2.02
N LYS A 13 14.92 -10.50 2.07
CA LYS A 13 15.62 -10.82 3.33
C LYS A 13 16.25 -9.60 3.99
N GLU A 14 16.80 -8.67 3.21
CA GLU A 14 17.28 -7.37 3.75
C GLU A 14 16.16 -6.54 4.41
N PHE A 15 14.89 -6.82 4.08
CA PHE A 15 13.71 -6.24 4.72
C PHE A 15 13.08 -7.15 5.77
N ASN A 16 13.81 -8.15 6.27
CA ASN A 16 13.35 -9.14 7.25
C ASN A 16 12.22 -10.04 6.75
N ILE A 17 12.16 -10.31 5.44
CA ILE A 17 11.15 -11.18 4.84
C ILE A 17 11.83 -12.38 4.18
N ASP A 18 11.63 -13.55 4.77
CA ASP A 18 12.03 -14.82 4.18
C ASP A 18 10.86 -15.38 3.34
N LEU A 19 10.95 -15.23 2.02
CA LEU A 19 9.96 -15.76 1.09
C LEU A 19 10.10 -17.28 0.96
N THR A 20 8.98 -17.98 1.09
CA THR A 20 8.84 -19.40 0.78
C THR A 20 8.81 -19.64 -0.74
N ASP A 21 9.05 -20.88 -1.17
CA ASP A 21 8.96 -21.25 -2.59
C ASP A 21 7.57 -20.95 -3.17
N LYS A 22 6.50 -21.21 -2.40
CA LYS A 22 5.12 -20.86 -2.83
C LYS A 22 4.98 -19.36 -3.08
N GLN A 23 5.49 -18.52 -2.18
CA GLN A 23 5.42 -17.06 -2.32
C GLN A 23 6.24 -16.57 -3.52
N VAL A 24 7.41 -17.18 -3.78
CA VAL A 24 8.23 -16.87 -4.96
C VAL A 24 7.47 -17.23 -6.25
N GLU A 25 6.79 -18.38 -6.31
CA GLU A 25 5.94 -18.75 -7.46
C GLU A 25 4.75 -17.79 -7.63
N GLN A 26 4.11 -17.35 -6.54
CA GLN A 26 3.06 -16.32 -6.61
C GLN A 26 3.59 -15.00 -7.21
N PHE A 27 4.79 -14.56 -6.83
CA PHE A 27 5.40 -13.36 -7.43
C PHE A 27 5.72 -13.56 -8.92
N LYS A 28 6.14 -14.75 -9.34
CA LYS A 28 6.39 -15.07 -10.75
C LYS A 28 5.12 -15.01 -11.58
N GLU A 29 4.05 -15.66 -11.13
CA GLU A 29 2.74 -15.62 -11.81
C GLU A 29 2.17 -14.20 -11.84
N TYR A 30 2.32 -13.45 -10.73
CA TYR A 30 1.95 -12.05 -10.68
C TYR A 30 2.71 -11.24 -11.74
N TRP A 31 4.04 -11.33 -11.79
CA TRP A 31 4.81 -10.60 -12.80
C TRP A 31 4.40 -11.01 -14.23
N HIS A 32 4.26 -12.30 -14.52
CA HIS A 32 3.88 -12.78 -15.84
C HIS A 32 2.52 -12.22 -16.26
N PHE A 33 1.52 -12.30 -15.38
CA PHE A 33 0.20 -11.76 -15.65
C PHE A 33 0.21 -10.24 -15.80
N LEU A 34 0.94 -9.53 -14.93
CA LEU A 34 1.12 -8.08 -15.04
C LEU A 34 1.75 -7.69 -16.38
N TYR A 35 2.79 -8.39 -16.83
CA TYR A 35 3.48 -8.11 -18.08
C TYR A 35 2.53 -8.21 -19.29
N GLU A 36 1.77 -9.29 -19.38
CA GLU A 36 0.79 -9.48 -20.45
C GLU A 36 -0.35 -8.47 -20.40
N TYR A 37 -0.89 -8.21 -19.20
CA TYR A 37 -2.01 -7.29 -19.02
C TYR A 37 -1.60 -5.83 -19.26
N ASN A 38 -0.35 -5.47 -18.95
CA ASN A 38 0.14 -4.10 -19.10
C ASN A 38 0.22 -3.66 -20.57
N LYS A 39 0.34 -4.60 -21.52
CA LYS A 39 0.38 -4.32 -22.98
C LYS A 39 -0.83 -3.56 -23.49
N HIS A 40 -1.97 -3.61 -22.78
CA HIS A 40 -3.23 -2.97 -23.20
C HIS A 40 -3.89 -2.07 -22.14
N THR A 41 -3.38 -2.02 -20.91
CA THR A 41 -4.05 -1.30 -19.79
C THR A 41 -3.20 -0.24 -19.09
N ASN A 42 -1.87 -0.19 -19.30
CA ASN A 42 -0.97 0.78 -18.65
C ASN A 42 -1.11 0.80 -17.10
N LEU A 43 -1.01 -0.37 -16.47
CA LEU A 43 -1.01 -0.55 -15.01
C LEU A 43 0.25 0.01 -14.35
N VAL A 44 1.39 -0.14 -15.03
CA VAL A 44 2.71 0.37 -14.63
C VAL A 44 3.41 1.01 -15.84
N SER A 45 4.33 1.94 -15.58
CA SER A 45 5.08 2.62 -16.65
C SER A 45 6.00 1.66 -17.41
N SER A 46 6.53 0.64 -16.74
CA SER A 46 7.30 -0.44 -17.36
C SER A 46 7.05 -1.74 -16.60
N ALA A 47 6.72 -2.79 -17.36
CA ALA A 47 6.47 -4.13 -16.82
C ALA A 47 7.68 -5.08 -16.99
N GLU A 48 8.84 -4.55 -17.43
CA GLU A 48 10.08 -5.32 -17.55
C GLU A 48 10.45 -5.98 -16.21
N LEU A 49 10.92 -7.23 -16.27
CA LEU A 49 11.16 -8.06 -15.08
C LEU A 49 12.00 -7.32 -14.03
N ASP A 50 13.19 -6.85 -14.42
CA ASP A 50 14.12 -6.21 -13.50
C ASP A 50 13.54 -4.93 -12.86
N ILE A 51 12.68 -4.21 -13.61
CA ILE A 51 12.01 -3.01 -13.11
C ILE A 51 10.93 -3.38 -12.10
N VAL A 52 10.08 -4.37 -12.41
CA VAL A 52 9.02 -4.81 -11.49
C VAL A 52 9.62 -5.37 -10.20
N LEU A 53 10.65 -6.21 -10.30
CA LEU A 53 11.32 -6.78 -9.13
C LEU A 53 11.95 -5.70 -8.25
N SER A 54 12.73 -4.78 -8.84
CA SER A 54 13.50 -3.79 -8.09
C SER A 54 12.70 -2.57 -7.61
N LYS A 55 11.69 -2.12 -8.37
CA LYS A 55 10.94 -0.88 -8.10
C LYS A 55 9.51 -1.10 -7.64
N HIS A 56 8.94 -2.30 -7.79
CA HIS A 56 7.57 -2.56 -7.39
C HIS A 56 7.49 -3.61 -6.29
N PHE A 57 7.99 -4.82 -6.51
CA PHE A 57 7.95 -5.86 -5.47
C PHE A 57 8.87 -5.52 -4.30
N ALA A 58 10.17 -5.25 -4.54
CA ALA A 58 11.09 -4.91 -3.46
C ALA A 58 10.63 -3.67 -2.68
N ASP A 59 10.15 -2.64 -3.37
CA ASP A 59 9.62 -1.43 -2.76
C ASP A 59 8.43 -1.73 -1.85
N SER A 60 7.47 -2.54 -2.31
CA SER A 60 6.31 -2.95 -1.49
C SER A 60 6.73 -3.73 -0.25
N LEU A 61 7.70 -4.64 -0.38
CA LEU A 61 8.22 -5.49 0.70
C LEU A 61 9.06 -4.75 1.74
N SER A 62 9.46 -3.50 1.48
CA SER A 62 10.17 -2.69 2.48
C SER A 62 9.39 -2.49 3.79
N ILE A 63 8.07 -2.75 3.81
CA ILE A 63 7.25 -2.73 5.03
C ILE A 63 7.75 -3.66 6.12
N GLY A 64 8.50 -4.72 5.78
CA GLY A 64 9.10 -5.62 6.77
C GLY A 64 10.14 -4.93 7.68
N LEU A 65 10.65 -3.74 7.30
CA LEU A 65 11.43 -2.88 8.19
C LEU A 65 10.62 -2.35 9.39
N LEU A 66 9.29 -2.43 9.32
CA LEU A 66 8.35 -2.03 10.36
C LEU A 66 7.62 -3.24 10.97
N GLU A 67 8.07 -4.48 10.73
CA GLU A 67 7.37 -5.69 11.16
C GLU A 67 7.09 -5.71 12.66
N ASN A 68 8.10 -5.37 13.48
CA ASN A 68 7.94 -5.33 14.93
C ASN A 68 6.97 -4.23 15.42
N ASP A 69 6.84 -3.13 14.67
CA ASP A 69 5.93 -2.03 15.03
C ASP A 69 4.48 -2.36 14.63
N LEU A 70 4.30 -3.08 13.52
CA LEU A 70 3.01 -3.38 12.91
C LEU A 70 2.45 -4.75 13.28
N ASN A 71 3.31 -5.69 13.69
CA ASN A 71 3.00 -7.08 13.96
C ASN A 71 2.27 -7.76 12.77
N LEU A 72 2.86 -7.71 11.57
CA LEU A 72 2.21 -8.18 10.32
C LEU A 72 2.05 -9.70 10.27
N SER A 73 2.80 -10.43 11.10
CA SER A 73 2.63 -11.89 11.30
C SER A 73 1.39 -12.28 12.12
N THR A 74 0.45 -11.35 12.37
CA THR A 74 -0.84 -11.62 13.02
C THR A 74 -2.00 -11.23 12.12
N SER A 75 -3.16 -11.84 12.35
CA SER A 75 -4.34 -11.53 11.56
C SER A 75 -4.72 -10.05 11.70
N LYS A 76 -4.67 -9.33 10.58
CA LYS A 76 -4.98 -7.90 10.47
C LYS A 76 -5.64 -7.57 9.14
N THR A 77 -6.43 -6.51 9.15
CA THR A 77 -7.01 -5.93 7.94
C THR A 77 -6.15 -4.78 7.43
N VAL A 78 -5.77 -4.87 6.15
CA VAL A 78 -4.96 -3.89 5.44
C VAL A 78 -5.83 -3.20 4.40
N LEU A 79 -5.79 -1.88 4.36
CA LEU A 79 -6.41 -1.06 3.33
C LEU A 79 -5.35 -0.52 2.39
N ASP A 80 -5.54 -0.65 1.08
CA ASP A 80 -4.71 -0.01 0.08
C ASP A 80 -5.59 0.79 -0.90
N ILE A 81 -5.45 2.12 -0.83
CA ILE A 81 -6.20 3.06 -1.64
C ILE A 81 -5.37 3.51 -2.84
N GLY A 82 -5.96 3.39 -4.03
CA GLY A 82 -5.28 3.69 -5.29
C GLY A 82 -4.25 2.63 -5.64
N ILE A 83 -4.54 1.37 -5.28
CA ILE A 83 -3.64 0.22 -5.39
C ILE A 83 -3.14 -0.05 -6.82
N GLY A 84 -3.88 0.40 -7.84
CA GLY A 84 -3.47 0.32 -9.23
C GLY A 84 -3.16 -1.10 -9.70
N GLY A 85 -1.91 -1.33 -10.11
CA GLY A 85 -1.42 -2.66 -10.52
C GLY A 85 -1.21 -3.64 -9.37
N GLY A 86 -1.76 -3.40 -8.17
CA GLY A 86 -1.66 -4.27 -6.99
C GLY A 86 -0.65 -3.82 -5.93
N PHE A 87 -0.08 -2.62 -6.04
CA PHE A 87 1.03 -2.18 -5.21
C PHE A 87 0.65 -1.09 -4.19
N PRO A 88 1.12 -1.16 -2.93
CA PRO A 88 1.96 -2.23 -2.36
C PRO A 88 1.18 -3.41 -1.75
N GLY A 89 -0.16 -3.34 -1.70
CA GLY A 89 -1.00 -4.26 -0.94
C GLY A 89 -0.87 -5.74 -1.32
N VAL A 90 -0.88 -6.08 -2.62
CA VAL A 90 -0.80 -7.49 -3.06
C VAL A 90 0.54 -8.13 -2.70
N PRO A 91 1.72 -7.53 -2.99
CA PRO A 91 2.99 -8.05 -2.50
C PRO A 91 3.05 -8.26 -0.99
N ILE A 92 2.44 -7.36 -0.21
CA ILE A 92 2.41 -7.46 1.25
C ILE A 92 1.65 -8.72 1.68
N ILE A 93 0.44 -8.95 1.16
CA ILE A 93 -0.34 -10.13 1.58
C ILE A 93 0.16 -11.44 0.96
N ILE A 94 0.99 -11.40 -0.08
CA ILE A 94 1.79 -12.58 -0.49
C ILE A 94 2.80 -12.89 0.61
N ALA A 95 3.59 -11.91 1.05
CA ALA A 95 4.64 -12.09 2.05
C ALA A 95 4.10 -12.43 3.45
N TYR A 96 2.94 -11.89 3.82
CA TYR A 96 2.30 -12.08 5.12
C TYR A 96 0.92 -12.74 4.96
N PRO A 97 0.84 -14.09 5.05
CA PRO A 97 -0.38 -14.83 4.73
C PRO A 97 -1.54 -14.57 5.70
N GLU A 98 -1.26 -14.11 6.92
CA GLU A 98 -2.27 -13.80 7.96
C GLU A 98 -3.08 -12.52 7.66
N LEU A 99 -2.59 -11.68 6.76
CA LEU A 99 -3.21 -10.40 6.42
C LEU A 99 -4.37 -10.58 5.43
N LYS A 100 -5.40 -9.75 5.60
CA LYS A 100 -6.50 -9.58 4.65
C LYS A 100 -6.46 -8.19 4.05
N LEU A 101 -6.58 -8.08 2.74
CA LEU A 101 -6.48 -6.83 2.00
C LEU A 101 -7.86 -6.35 1.53
N CYS A 102 -8.17 -5.09 1.79
CA CYS A 102 -9.18 -4.33 1.06
C CYS A 102 -8.46 -3.46 0.02
N ALA A 103 -8.53 -3.87 -1.24
CA ALA A 103 -7.91 -3.24 -2.38
C ALA A 103 -8.90 -2.30 -3.07
N VAL A 104 -8.61 -1.01 -3.08
CA VAL A 104 -9.52 0.03 -3.58
C VAL A 104 -8.89 0.79 -4.74
N ASP A 105 -9.56 0.83 -5.89
CA ASP A 105 -9.19 1.73 -7.00
C ASP A 105 -10.45 2.28 -7.67
N SER A 106 -10.39 3.54 -8.09
CA SER A 106 -11.51 4.18 -8.79
C SER A 106 -11.65 3.78 -10.26
N VAL A 107 -10.64 3.12 -10.84
CA VAL A 107 -10.60 2.74 -12.25
C VAL A 107 -10.99 1.26 -12.42
N GLY A 108 -12.14 1.01 -13.05
CA GLY A 108 -12.71 -0.33 -13.20
C GLY A 108 -11.77 -1.36 -13.85
N LYS A 109 -11.04 -0.96 -14.89
CA LYS A 109 -10.04 -1.84 -15.55
C LYS A 109 -8.94 -2.32 -14.60
N LYS A 110 -8.56 -1.52 -13.60
CA LYS A 110 -7.55 -1.91 -12.62
C LYS A 110 -8.11 -2.88 -11.59
N THR A 111 -9.33 -2.67 -11.13
CA THR A 111 -10.01 -3.64 -10.25
C THR A 111 -10.31 -4.96 -10.96
N GLU A 112 -10.60 -4.93 -12.26
CA GLU A 112 -10.75 -6.13 -13.08
C GLU A 112 -9.42 -6.92 -13.18
N PHE A 113 -8.31 -6.22 -13.45
CA PHE A 113 -6.97 -6.82 -13.37
C PHE A 113 -6.73 -7.50 -12.01
N LEU A 114 -7.03 -6.82 -10.90
CA LEU A 114 -6.83 -7.37 -9.56
C LEU A 114 -7.68 -8.62 -9.30
N SER A 115 -8.90 -8.66 -9.84
CA SER A 115 -9.81 -9.81 -9.70
C SER A 115 -9.28 -11.05 -10.43
N GLN A 116 -8.70 -10.85 -11.61
CA GLN A 116 -8.06 -11.94 -12.36
C GLN A 116 -6.73 -12.35 -11.72
N LEU A 117 -5.94 -11.37 -11.26
CA LEU A 117 -4.68 -11.62 -10.58
C LEU A 117 -4.91 -12.46 -9.32
N SER A 118 -5.88 -12.09 -8.47
CA SER A 118 -6.13 -12.77 -7.20
C SER A 118 -6.47 -14.24 -7.35
N GLN A 119 -7.16 -14.61 -8.43
CA GLN A 119 -7.42 -16.00 -8.79
C GLN A 119 -6.14 -16.74 -9.19
N LYS A 120 -5.31 -16.11 -10.04
CA LYS A 120 -4.06 -16.71 -10.55
C LYS A 120 -3.03 -16.99 -9.47
N ILE A 121 -2.94 -16.12 -8.46
CA ILE A 121 -2.00 -16.29 -7.35
C ILE A 121 -2.66 -16.89 -6.09
N GLU A 122 -3.89 -17.38 -6.20
CA GLU A 122 -4.62 -18.09 -5.14
C GLU A 122 -4.75 -17.32 -3.82
N ILE A 123 -5.26 -16.08 -3.88
CA ILE A 123 -5.46 -15.21 -2.70
C ILE A 123 -6.90 -14.68 -2.54
N THR A 124 -7.86 -15.24 -3.29
CA THR A 124 -9.25 -14.74 -3.35
C THR A 124 -9.98 -14.72 -2.01
N ASP A 125 -9.57 -15.57 -1.06
CA ASP A 125 -10.10 -15.65 0.30
C ASP A 125 -9.58 -14.54 1.23
N ARG A 126 -8.54 -13.82 0.81
CA ARG A 126 -7.84 -12.80 1.61
C ARG A 126 -7.84 -11.42 0.98
N ILE A 127 -8.50 -11.23 -0.16
CA ILE A 127 -8.59 -9.94 -0.84
C ILE A 127 -10.04 -9.58 -1.17
N GLU A 128 -10.49 -8.45 -0.65
CA GLU A 128 -11.69 -7.74 -1.07
C GLU A 128 -11.29 -6.66 -2.08
N ILE A 129 -11.88 -6.67 -3.28
CA ILE A 129 -11.56 -5.72 -4.34
C ILE A 129 -12.77 -4.81 -4.56
N ILE A 130 -12.56 -3.49 -4.40
CA ILE A 130 -13.65 -2.51 -4.47
C ILE A 130 -13.34 -1.46 -5.53
N ASN A 131 -14.21 -1.35 -6.52
CA ASN A 131 -14.18 -0.24 -7.47
C ASN A 131 -14.95 0.96 -6.93
N SER A 132 -14.26 1.86 -6.23
CA SER A 132 -14.89 3.03 -5.63
C SER A 132 -13.90 4.19 -5.46
N ARG A 133 -14.46 5.39 -5.27
CA ARG A 133 -13.74 6.56 -4.77
C ARG A 133 -13.75 6.51 -3.24
N VAL A 134 -12.70 7.01 -2.62
CA VAL A 134 -12.53 7.01 -1.16
C VAL A 134 -13.69 7.71 -0.45
N GLU A 135 -14.13 8.82 -1.03
CA GLU A 135 -15.21 9.67 -0.54
C GLU A 135 -16.59 8.99 -0.58
N GLU A 136 -16.76 8.00 -1.46
CA GLU A 136 -17.98 7.17 -1.53
C GLU A 136 -17.85 5.93 -0.65
N LEU A 137 -16.67 5.30 -0.64
CA LEU A 137 -16.39 4.11 0.17
C LEU A 137 -16.62 4.36 1.66
N ILE A 138 -16.19 5.50 2.19
CA ILE A 138 -16.30 5.82 3.62
C ILE A 138 -17.76 5.96 4.10
N LYS A 139 -18.73 6.11 3.19
CA LYS A 139 -20.15 6.19 3.53
C LYS A 139 -20.71 4.82 3.92
N GLN A 140 -20.01 3.74 3.59
CA GLN A 140 -20.35 2.40 4.03
C GLN A 140 -20.05 2.30 5.55
N PRO A 141 -21.07 2.02 6.39
CA PRO A 141 -20.90 2.05 7.85
C PRO A 141 -19.81 1.13 8.39
N ASP A 142 -19.55 0.01 7.71
CA ASP A 142 -18.58 -1.01 8.08
C ASP A 142 -17.13 -0.65 7.71
N LYS A 143 -16.90 0.40 6.90
CA LYS A 143 -15.55 0.78 6.45
C LYS A 143 -14.88 1.84 7.34
N ARG A 144 -15.65 2.71 7.99
CA ARG A 144 -15.09 3.79 8.82
C ARG A 144 -14.39 3.22 10.05
N GLU A 145 -13.15 3.65 10.28
CA GLU A 145 -12.32 3.27 11.45
C GLU A 145 -12.29 1.76 11.74
N SER A 146 -12.28 0.94 10.68
CA SER A 146 -12.41 -0.52 10.74
C SER A 146 -11.10 -1.27 10.43
N PHE A 147 -10.12 -0.60 9.84
CA PHE A 147 -8.87 -1.21 9.39
C PHE A 147 -7.75 -1.10 10.44
N ASP A 148 -6.95 -2.16 10.56
CA ASP A 148 -5.75 -2.16 11.40
C ASP A 148 -4.65 -1.30 10.79
N ILE A 149 -4.44 -1.46 9.49
CA ILE A 149 -3.35 -0.85 8.74
C ILE A 149 -3.91 -0.27 7.45
N ALA A 150 -3.48 0.93 7.08
CA ALA A 150 -3.56 1.41 5.71
C ALA A 150 -2.16 1.57 5.13
N VAL A 151 -2.01 1.30 3.83
CA VAL A 151 -0.77 1.51 3.10
C VAL A 151 -1.06 2.41 1.90
N SER A 152 -0.08 3.24 1.52
CA SER A 152 -0.15 3.96 0.25
C SER A 152 1.23 4.29 -0.26
N ARG A 153 1.42 4.04 -1.55
CA ARG A 153 2.61 4.43 -2.31
C ARG A 153 2.36 5.59 -3.27
N ALA A 154 1.15 6.14 -3.29
CA ALA A 154 0.74 7.11 -4.30
C ALA A 154 1.56 8.42 -4.29
N VAL A 155 1.61 9.04 -5.47
CA VAL A 155 2.36 10.27 -5.78
C VAL A 155 1.79 11.52 -5.10
N SER A 156 0.60 11.43 -4.48
CA SER A 156 -0.02 12.58 -3.81
C SER A 156 0.75 12.99 -2.55
N LYS A 157 0.69 14.29 -2.22
CA LYS A 157 1.24 14.85 -0.98
C LYS A 157 0.69 14.13 0.26
N LEU A 158 1.51 14.00 1.30
CA LEU A 158 1.15 13.30 2.54
C LEU A 158 -0.16 13.81 3.16
N ASN A 159 -0.39 15.13 3.21
CA ASN A 159 -1.63 15.70 3.77
C ASN A 159 -2.90 15.25 3.04
N VAL A 160 -2.83 15.06 1.72
CA VAL A 160 -3.93 14.51 0.92
C VAL A 160 -4.15 13.04 1.25
N LEU A 161 -3.06 12.25 1.32
CA LEU A 161 -3.13 10.83 1.64
C LEU A 161 -3.73 10.59 3.03
N LEU A 162 -3.36 11.41 4.02
CA LEU A 162 -3.91 11.31 5.37
C LEU A 162 -5.42 11.46 5.39
N GLU A 163 -5.97 12.40 4.62
CA GLU A 163 -7.42 12.58 4.56
C GLU A 163 -8.11 11.40 3.88
N TYR A 164 -7.46 10.76 2.91
CA TYR A 164 -7.99 9.57 2.27
C TYR A 164 -7.87 8.30 3.13
N THR A 165 -6.87 8.19 4.00
CA THR A 165 -6.59 6.93 4.71
C THR A 165 -7.01 6.94 6.17
N LEU A 166 -6.70 8.00 6.93
CA LEU A 166 -6.96 8.02 8.38
C LEU A 166 -8.44 7.80 8.76
N PRO A 167 -9.47 8.28 8.02
CA PRO A 167 -10.86 7.99 8.34
C PRO A 167 -11.24 6.49 8.38
N PHE A 168 -10.46 5.64 7.71
CA PHE A 168 -10.69 4.19 7.65
C PHE A 168 -9.98 3.42 8.75
N ILE A 169 -8.98 4.01 9.39
CA ILE A 169 -8.10 3.32 10.33
C ILE A 169 -8.67 3.43 11.74
N LYS A 170 -8.74 2.30 12.44
CA LYS A 170 -9.17 2.23 13.84
C LYS A 170 -8.25 3.03 14.75
N VAL A 171 -8.76 3.54 15.87
CA VAL A 171 -7.88 4.15 16.89
C VAL A 171 -6.90 3.08 17.40
N GLY A 172 -5.62 3.42 17.41
CA GLY A 172 -4.51 2.51 17.69
C GLY A 172 -3.93 1.81 16.45
N GLY A 173 -4.61 1.86 15.30
CA GLY A 173 -4.11 1.36 14.01
C GLY A 173 -3.07 2.29 13.37
N PHE A 174 -2.59 1.90 12.18
CA PHE A 174 -1.44 2.55 11.54
C PHE A 174 -1.67 2.87 10.07
N PHE A 175 -1.11 3.98 9.63
CA PHE A 175 -0.92 4.30 8.22
C PHE A 175 0.58 4.25 7.89
N VAL A 176 0.93 3.54 6.81
CA VAL A 176 2.30 3.47 6.27
C VAL A 176 2.33 4.17 4.91
N ALA A 177 3.01 5.32 4.85
CA ALA A 177 3.22 6.06 3.62
C ALA A 177 4.62 5.77 3.05
N TYR A 178 4.68 5.35 1.79
CA TYR A 178 5.92 5.14 1.06
C TYR A 178 6.29 6.43 0.34
N LYS A 179 7.47 6.99 0.67
CA LYS A 179 7.93 8.30 0.20
C LYS A 179 9.38 8.28 -0.27
N ALA A 180 9.76 9.29 -1.03
CA ALA A 180 11.12 9.51 -1.52
C ALA A 180 11.71 10.82 -0.93
N LYS A 181 12.67 11.44 -1.62
CA LYS A 181 13.57 12.51 -1.13
C LYS A 181 12.89 13.70 -0.43
N THR A 182 11.64 14.06 -0.74
CA THR A 182 10.93 15.25 -0.20
C THR A 182 10.14 14.98 1.08
N PHE A 183 10.35 13.86 1.77
CA PHE A 183 9.50 13.43 2.89
C PHE A 183 9.45 14.43 4.06
N GLN A 184 10.55 15.14 4.36
CA GLN A 184 10.62 16.01 5.54
C GLN A 184 9.74 17.25 5.37
N GLU A 185 9.74 17.81 4.16
CA GLU A 185 8.85 18.89 3.75
C GLU A 185 7.40 18.42 3.77
N GLU A 186 7.12 17.21 3.24
CA GLU A 186 5.77 16.64 3.26
C GLU A 186 5.24 16.40 4.68
N ILE A 187 6.08 15.95 5.62
CA ILE A 187 5.70 15.82 7.04
C ILE A 187 5.37 17.19 7.64
N ASN A 188 6.18 18.21 7.33
CA ASN A 188 5.95 19.57 7.83
C ASN A 188 4.65 20.15 7.28
N GLU A 189 4.38 20.00 5.98
CA GLU A 189 3.11 20.39 5.35
C GLU A 189 1.92 19.62 5.94
N ALA A 190 2.12 18.36 6.35
CA ALA A 190 1.07 17.50 6.89
C ALA A 190 0.76 17.69 8.39
N LYS A 191 1.47 18.56 9.12
CA LYS A 191 1.26 18.75 10.58
C LYS A 191 -0.18 19.10 10.93
N ASN A 192 -0.81 20.00 10.16
CA ASN A 192 -2.20 20.39 10.39
C ASN A 192 -3.16 19.22 10.09
N ALA A 193 -2.95 18.53 8.96
CA ALA A 193 -3.73 17.34 8.60
C ALA A 193 -3.65 16.25 9.66
N LEU A 194 -2.46 15.93 10.17
CA LEU A 194 -2.22 14.97 11.25
C LEU A 194 -3.04 15.34 12.50
N ALA A 195 -2.95 16.59 12.95
CA ALA A 195 -3.65 17.06 14.15
C ALA A 195 -5.18 17.00 14.00
N ILE A 196 -5.71 17.36 12.83
CA ILE A 196 -7.14 17.35 12.53
C ILE A 196 -7.69 15.92 12.42
N LEU A 197 -6.96 15.06 11.70
CA LEU A 197 -7.42 13.71 11.34
C LEU A 197 -7.09 12.66 12.40
N GLY A 198 -6.32 13.03 13.43
CA GLY A 198 -5.99 12.16 14.55
C GLY A 198 -4.81 11.23 14.30
N GLY A 199 -3.87 11.65 13.47
CA GLY A 199 -2.63 10.92 13.18
C GLY A 199 -1.43 11.51 13.93
N GLU A 200 -0.45 10.66 14.24
CA GLU A 200 0.85 11.05 14.78
C GLU A 200 1.96 10.27 14.08
N VAL A 201 2.99 10.95 13.58
CA VAL A 201 4.17 10.28 13.03
C VAL A 201 4.99 9.74 14.19
N ILE A 202 5.08 8.40 14.30
CA ILE A 202 5.78 7.75 15.42
C ILE A 202 7.15 7.21 15.02
N LYS A 203 7.38 6.93 13.73
CA LYS A 203 8.63 6.35 13.24
C LYS A 203 8.83 6.64 11.76
N THR A 204 10.08 6.64 11.33
CA THR A 204 10.45 6.54 9.92
C THR A 204 11.49 5.45 9.72
N ALA A 205 11.43 4.73 8.60
CA ALA A 205 12.43 3.75 8.22
C ALA A 205 13.04 4.13 6.86
N ASN A 206 14.35 4.32 6.81
CA ASN A 206 15.08 4.61 5.57
C ASN A 206 15.47 3.32 4.87
N TYR A 207 15.44 3.32 3.55
CA TYR A 207 16.02 2.25 2.73
C TYR A 207 16.40 2.76 1.36
N THR A 208 17.20 1.97 0.64
CA THR A 208 17.66 2.31 -0.71
C THR A 208 17.20 1.24 -1.69
N LEU A 209 16.66 1.69 -2.83
CA LEU A 209 16.32 0.85 -3.98
C LEU A 209 16.89 1.46 -5.26
N SER A 210 17.64 0.65 -6.01
CA SER A 210 18.25 1.08 -7.28
C SER A 210 19.01 2.42 -7.16
N SER A 211 19.75 2.58 -6.06
CA SER A 211 20.49 3.80 -5.70
C SER A 211 19.64 5.05 -5.40
N GLU A 212 18.32 4.89 -5.27
CA GLU A 212 17.42 5.95 -4.86
C GLU A 212 17.03 5.77 -3.38
N GLU A 213 17.13 6.85 -2.60
CA GLU A 213 16.66 6.88 -1.23
C GLU A 213 15.13 6.83 -1.17
N ARG A 214 14.64 6.02 -0.25
CA ARG A 214 13.23 5.80 0.05
C ARG A 214 13.02 5.83 1.56
N LYS A 215 11.77 6.08 1.94
CA LYS A 215 11.36 6.15 3.32
C LYS A 215 9.97 5.60 3.51
N LEU A 216 9.79 4.85 4.59
CA LEU A 216 8.48 4.57 5.15
C LEU A 216 8.22 5.56 6.28
N ILE A 217 7.05 6.19 6.27
CA ILE A 217 6.55 7.01 7.37
C ILE A 217 5.45 6.22 8.06
N LEU A 218 5.67 5.88 9.34
CA LEU A 218 4.72 5.18 10.16
C LEU A 218 3.92 6.18 11.00
N ILE A 219 2.61 6.17 10.80
CA ILE A 219 1.68 7.13 11.40
C ILE A 219 0.66 6.36 12.21
N LYS A 220 0.61 6.60 13.52
CA LYS A 220 -0.36 5.99 14.43
C LYS A 220 -1.64 6.81 14.46
N LYS A 221 -2.80 6.14 14.40
CA LYS A 221 -4.10 6.76 14.64
C LYS A 221 -4.32 6.89 16.15
N THR A 222 -4.29 8.11 16.68
CA THR A 222 -4.33 8.38 18.14
C THR A 222 -5.70 8.78 18.65
N LYS A 223 -6.57 9.30 17.80
CA LYS A 223 -7.95 9.70 18.13
C LYS A 223 -8.86 9.56 16.92
N SER A 224 -10.17 9.46 17.15
CA SER A 224 -11.13 9.33 16.06
C SER A 224 -11.10 10.52 15.10
N THR A 225 -11.24 10.25 13.81
CA THR A 225 -11.29 11.29 12.77
C THR A 225 -12.68 11.94 12.76
N PRO A 226 -12.80 13.29 12.74
CA PRO A 226 -14.10 13.96 12.68
C PRO A 226 -14.96 13.49 11.49
N ALA A 227 -16.28 13.36 11.70
CA ALA A 227 -17.23 12.79 10.73
C ALA A 227 -17.25 13.50 9.36
N LYS A 228 -16.89 14.79 9.31
CA LYS A 228 -16.83 15.58 8.08
C LYS A 228 -15.70 15.19 7.12
N TYR A 229 -14.78 14.31 7.54
CA TYR A 229 -13.67 13.82 6.74
C TYR A 229 -13.87 12.35 6.32
N PRO A 230 -13.45 11.97 5.09
CA PRO A 230 -12.84 12.83 4.06
C PRO A 230 -13.86 13.85 3.50
N ARG A 231 -13.36 15.01 3.06
CA ARG A 231 -14.17 16.01 2.36
C ARG A 231 -14.62 15.47 1.00
N LYS A 232 -15.59 16.15 0.37
CA LYS A 232 -16.16 15.76 -0.94
C LYS A 232 -15.09 15.56 -2.01
N THR A 233 -15.43 14.76 -3.01
CA THR A 233 -14.54 14.33 -4.08
C THR A 233 -13.72 15.46 -4.70
N GLY A 234 -12.41 15.28 -4.71
CA GLY A 234 -11.45 16.23 -5.29
C GLY A 234 -11.11 17.45 -4.43
N ILE A 235 -11.83 17.71 -3.34
CA ILE A 235 -11.46 18.78 -2.39
C ILE A 235 -10.10 18.50 -1.74
N PRO A 236 -9.80 17.27 -1.25
CA PRO A 236 -8.51 17.01 -0.62
C PRO A 236 -7.32 17.29 -1.53
N ALA A 237 -7.45 16.98 -2.83
CA ALA A 237 -6.41 17.25 -3.82
C ALA A 237 -6.30 18.73 -4.20
N LYS A 238 -7.42 19.45 -4.32
CA LYS A 238 -7.45 20.88 -4.73
C LYS A 238 -7.06 21.83 -3.61
N ASN A 239 -7.47 21.53 -2.38
CA ASN A 239 -7.21 22.34 -1.19
C ASN A 239 -6.81 21.43 -0.01
N PRO A 240 -5.55 20.93 -0.02
CA PRO A 240 -5.05 20.06 1.04
C PRO A 240 -5.11 20.72 2.42
N LEU A 241 -5.26 19.90 3.46
CA LEU A 241 -5.22 20.36 4.86
C LEU A 241 -3.81 20.80 5.29
#